data_AF-A0D165-F1
#
_entry.id   AF-A0D165-F1
#
_cell.length_a   1.000
_cell.length_b   1.000
_cell.length_c   1.000
_cell.angle_alpha   90.00
_cell.angle_beta   90.00
_cell.angle_gamma   90.00
#
_symmetry.space_group_name_H-M   'P 1'
#
loop_
_entity.id
_entity.type
_entity.pdbx_description
1 polymer ?
#
loop_
_entity_poly.entity_id
_entity_poly.type
_entity_poly.pdbx_seq_one_letter_code
_entity_poly.pdbx_strand_id
1 'polypeptide(L)'
;MANEARLQSLQNWKASLELKKILDSQGIDHQNQDYLAQLTYKIAERAFGSQSKNNLESKVCQMVEQQTCAICFELMVPPQYSPILLFPCGHSFCKSCVLDGTKLRIQKCSLCRSKISAHAINLGLQNLICTFAEQKQQIPKQTEQMAVQDHATMPKENAFTNQYRMFKLRCDILEQEKQQLQIQTKELKNELVELERKVVSLQSEREKIISKQAMLQNNLDQVNQGLQTIVDRSKAITVKIYNIQEQMKILDETMKPLQQEMNKYEVLAKSA
;
A
#
# COMPACT_ATOMS: atom_id res chain seq x y z
N MET A 1 -9.81 -1.29 -8.88
CA MET A 1 -8.71 -0.53 -8.25
C MET A 1 -9.11 0.18 -6.96
N ALA A 2 -10.11 1.08 -6.92
CA ALA A 2 -10.49 1.76 -5.65
C ALA A 2 -11.11 0.84 -4.58
N ASN A 3 -11.77 -0.26 -4.97
CA ASN A 3 -12.41 -1.20 -4.05
C ASN A 3 -11.42 -2.17 -3.38
N GLU A 4 -10.31 -2.53 -4.03
CA GLU A 4 -9.30 -3.46 -3.47
C GLU A 4 -8.47 -2.81 -2.36
N ALA A 5 -8.04 -1.56 -2.56
CA ALA A 5 -7.32 -0.81 -1.52
C ALA A 5 -8.17 -0.62 -0.24
N ARG A 6 -9.48 -0.49 -0.42
CA ARG A 6 -10.45 -0.36 0.67
C ARG A 6 -10.67 -1.69 1.39
N LEU A 7 -10.68 -2.81 0.65
CA LEU A 7 -10.76 -4.16 1.20
C LEU A 7 -9.51 -4.52 2.02
N GLN A 8 -8.32 -4.20 1.50
CA GLN A 8 -7.04 -4.43 2.17
C GLN A 8 -6.93 -3.63 3.48
N SER A 9 -7.38 -2.37 3.47
CA SER A 9 -7.39 -1.51 4.65
C SER A 9 -8.36 -2.02 5.73
N LEU A 10 -9.50 -2.58 5.31
CA LEU A 10 -10.48 -3.21 6.21
C LEU A 10 -9.96 -4.51 6.82
N GLN A 11 -9.22 -5.32 6.06
CA GLN A 11 -8.58 -6.53 6.56
C GLN A 11 -7.49 -6.21 7.59
N ASN A 12 -6.66 -5.20 7.31
CA ASN A 12 -5.61 -4.74 8.24
C ASN A 12 -6.20 -4.16 9.54
N TRP A 13 -7.31 -3.42 9.45
CA TRP A 13 -8.02 -2.91 10.63
C TRP A 13 -8.63 -4.03 11.49
N LYS A 14 -9.23 -5.05 10.85
CA LYS A 14 -9.77 -6.23 11.56
C LYS A 14 -8.68 -7.03 12.28
N ALA A 15 -7.54 -7.26 11.64
CA ALA A 15 -6.40 -7.95 12.24
C ALA A 15 -5.85 -7.19 13.47
N SER A 16 -5.83 -5.85 13.40
CA SER A 16 -5.40 -5.00 14.52
C SER A 16 -6.39 -5.06 15.71
N LEU A 17 -7.69 -5.18 15.43
CA LEU A 17 -8.72 -5.35 16.46
C LEU A 17 -8.69 -6.72 17.14
N GLU A 18 -8.38 -7.79 16.39
CA GLU A 18 -8.20 -9.14 16.95
C GLU A 18 -6.96 -9.21 17.85
N LEU A 19 -5.85 -8.60 17.45
CA LEU A 19 -4.66 -8.43 18.29
C LEU A 19 -4.97 -7.70 19.59
N LYS A 20 -5.78 -6.64 19.52
CA LYS A 20 -6.20 -5.89 20.71
C LYS A 20 -7.08 -6.73 21.64
N LYS A 21 -8.02 -7.50 21.10
CA LYS A 21 -8.86 -8.42 21.89
C LYS A 21 -8.06 -9.53 22.56
N ILE A 22 -7.03 -10.06 21.89
CA ILE A 22 -6.12 -11.05 22.46
C ILE A 22 -5.34 -10.45 23.63
N LEU A 23 -4.81 -9.23 23.47
CA LEU A 23 -4.10 -8.50 24.52
C LEU A 23 -5.00 -8.18 25.73
N ASP A 24 -6.24 -7.75 25.48
CA ASP A 24 -7.22 -7.45 26.53
C ASP A 24 -7.69 -8.72 27.27
N SER A 25 -7.77 -9.87 26.57
CA SER A 25 -8.14 -11.17 27.17
C SER A 25 -7.08 -11.78 28.08
N GLN A 26 -5.83 -11.32 28.00
CA GLN A 26 -4.71 -11.81 28.82
C GLN A 26 -4.51 -11.01 30.12
N GLY A 27 -5.38 -10.04 30.43
CA GLY A 27 -5.37 -9.34 31.72
C GLY A 27 -4.07 -8.61 32.04
N ILE A 28 -3.38 -8.09 31.02
CA ILE A 28 -2.08 -7.41 31.19
C ILE A 28 -2.36 -5.95 31.59
N ASP A 29 -2.37 -5.71 32.90
CA ASP A 29 -2.45 -4.37 33.50
C ASP A 29 -1.21 -3.52 33.15
N HIS A 30 -1.43 -2.23 32.95
CA HIS A 30 -0.51 -1.23 32.41
C HIS A 30 0.68 -0.85 33.33
N GLN A 31 0.99 -1.66 34.34
CA GLN A 31 1.99 -1.32 35.36
C GLN A 31 3.36 -2.00 35.21
N ASN A 32 3.57 -2.88 34.23
CA ASN A 32 4.88 -3.53 34.06
C ASN A 32 5.51 -3.21 32.69
N GLN A 33 6.01 -1.98 32.56
CA GLN A 33 6.85 -1.51 31.46
C GLN A 33 8.09 -2.41 31.25
N ASP A 34 8.49 -3.12 32.31
CA ASP A 34 9.60 -4.06 32.33
C ASP A 34 9.27 -5.40 31.63
N TYR A 35 8.00 -5.81 31.58
CA TYR A 35 7.58 -7.06 30.93
C TYR A 35 7.59 -6.94 29.40
N LEU A 36 7.21 -5.78 28.86
CA LEU A 36 7.32 -5.51 27.43
C LEU A 36 8.78 -5.42 27.00
N ALA A 37 9.63 -4.75 27.78
CA ALA A 37 11.08 -4.72 27.54
C ALA A 37 11.69 -6.14 27.58
N GLN A 38 11.29 -6.97 28.55
CA GLN A 38 11.73 -8.36 28.66
C GLN A 38 11.21 -9.25 27.53
N LEU A 39 9.97 -9.05 27.04
CA LEU A 39 9.45 -9.78 25.88
C LEU A 39 10.15 -9.37 24.58
N THR A 40 10.35 -8.07 24.37
CA THR A 40 11.09 -7.54 23.22
C THR A 40 12.52 -8.06 23.23
N TYR A 41 13.14 -8.14 24.41
CA TYR A 41 14.48 -8.69 24.60
C TYR A 41 14.54 -10.21 24.31
N LYS A 42 13.56 -11.01 24.77
CA LYS A 42 13.48 -12.46 24.48
C LYS A 42 13.15 -12.78 23.02
N ILE A 43 12.37 -11.93 22.35
CA ILE A 43 12.08 -12.05 20.91
C ILE A 43 13.32 -11.68 20.10
N ALA A 44 14.06 -10.64 20.51
CA ALA A 44 15.32 -10.25 19.88
C ALA A 44 16.42 -11.32 20.05
N GLU A 45 16.54 -11.97 21.22
CA GLU A 45 17.49 -13.07 21.45
C GLU A 45 17.17 -14.32 20.60
N ARG A 46 15.89 -14.61 20.34
CA ARG A 46 15.49 -15.74 19.49
C ARG A 46 15.63 -15.45 17.99
N ALA A 47 15.45 -14.19 17.58
CA ALA A 47 15.56 -13.79 16.18
C ALA A 47 17.00 -13.49 15.75
N PHE A 48 17.86 -13.06 16.69
CA PHE A 48 19.22 -12.62 16.43
C PHE A 48 20.14 -13.13 17.53
N GLY A 49 20.87 -14.21 17.25
CA GLY A 49 21.85 -14.78 18.19
C GLY A 49 22.84 -13.74 18.76
N SER A 50 23.48 -14.13 19.86
CA SER A 50 24.27 -13.36 20.84
C SER A 50 25.40 -12.44 20.36
N GLN A 51 25.54 -12.15 19.07
CA GLN A 51 26.57 -11.24 18.51
C GLN A 51 26.14 -9.76 18.41
N SER A 52 24.93 -9.39 18.83
CA SER A 52 24.30 -8.08 18.49
C SER A 52 24.24 -7.02 19.59
N LYS A 53 24.75 -7.24 20.81
CA LYS A 53 24.63 -6.23 21.89
C LYS A 53 25.47 -4.97 21.61
N ASN A 54 26.74 -5.15 21.27
CA ASN A 54 27.68 -4.02 21.11
C ASN A 54 27.42 -3.18 19.84
N ASN A 55 26.81 -3.78 18.82
CA ASN A 55 26.56 -3.12 17.54
C ASN A 55 25.29 -2.25 17.56
N LEU A 56 24.27 -2.67 18.32
CA LEU A 56 23.04 -1.90 18.48
C LEU A 56 23.26 -0.67 19.38
N GLU A 57 23.99 -0.82 20.48
CA GLU A 57 24.30 0.28 21.40
C GLU A 57 25.17 1.35 20.72
N SER A 58 26.17 0.94 19.95
CA SER A 58 26.99 1.84 19.13
C SER A 58 26.17 2.61 18.08
N LYS A 59 25.22 1.94 17.42
CA LYS A 59 24.31 2.57 16.45
C LYS A 59 23.33 3.55 17.11
N VAL A 60 22.79 3.21 18.28
CA VAL A 60 21.91 4.10 19.06
C VAL A 60 22.69 5.33 19.52
N CYS A 61 23.90 5.15 20.03
CA CYS A 61 24.82 6.24 20.38
C CYS A 61 25.09 7.16 19.19
N GLN A 62 25.42 6.62 18.01
CA GLN A 62 25.60 7.42 16.79
C GLN A 62 24.33 8.16 16.35
N MET A 63 23.15 7.54 16.50
CA MET A 63 21.87 8.17 16.17
C MET A 63 21.49 9.30 17.14
N VAL A 64 21.92 9.23 18.40
CA VAL A 64 21.69 10.28 19.41
C VAL A 64 22.71 11.41 19.28
N GLU A 65 23.97 11.13 18.90
CA GLU A 65 24.95 12.17 18.54
C GLU A 65 24.50 13.02 17.35
N GLN A 66 23.64 12.47 16.50
CA GLN A 66 23.03 13.17 15.36
C GLN A 66 21.83 14.06 15.74
N GLN A 67 21.39 14.06 17.00
CA GLN A 67 20.24 14.86 17.48
C GLN A 67 20.66 16.30 17.84
N THR A 68 21.29 16.97 16.87
CA THR A 68 21.64 18.39 16.98
C THR A 68 20.52 19.27 16.43
N CYS A 69 20.40 20.49 16.96
CA CYS A 69 19.42 21.46 16.50
C CYS A 69 19.79 21.94 15.08
N ALA A 70 18.88 21.86 14.11
CA ALA A 70 19.15 22.31 12.74
C ALA A 70 19.29 23.85 12.57
N ILE A 71 19.15 24.63 13.65
CA ILE A 71 19.35 26.10 13.65
C ILE A 71 20.74 26.46 14.18
N CYS A 72 21.12 25.96 15.35
CA CYS A 72 22.40 26.30 15.98
C CYS A 72 23.45 25.19 15.93
N PHE A 73 23.09 24.01 15.44
CA PHE A 73 23.92 22.81 15.34
C PHE A 73 24.46 22.26 16.66
N GLU A 74 23.97 22.77 17.79
CA GLU A 74 24.29 22.27 19.14
C GLU A 74 23.46 21.03 19.48
N LEU A 75 24.03 20.13 20.29
CA LEU A 75 23.33 18.98 20.84
C LEU A 75 22.20 19.44 21.76
N MET A 76 21.01 18.86 21.61
CA MET A 76 19.79 19.29 22.31
C MET A 76 19.72 18.84 23.79
N VAL A 77 20.80 19.06 24.55
CA VAL A 77 20.92 18.63 25.96
C VAL A 77 20.16 19.59 26.89
N PRO A 78 19.26 19.09 27.75
CA PRO A 78 18.62 19.89 28.79
C PRO A 78 19.61 20.46 29.82
N PRO A 79 19.25 21.52 30.56
CA PRO A 79 17.99 22.28 30.49
C PRO A 79 17.98 23.39 29.43
N GLN A 80 19.15 23.78 28.93
CA GLN A 80 19.31 24.96 28.07
C GLN A 80 18.98 24.68 26.60
N TYR A 81 19.27 23.46 26.12
CA TYR A 81 19.05 23.07 24.73
C TYR A 81 17.95 22.00 24.57
N SER A 82 17.07 21.84 25.56
CA SER A 82 15.96 20.87 25.54
C SER A 82 15.25 20.84 24.17
N PRO A 83 14.96 19.66 23.60
CA PRO A 83 14.32 19.57 22.30
C PRO A 83 12.85 20.02 22.38
N ILE A 84 12.48 21.00 21.58
CA ILE A 84 11.14 21.55 21.45
C ILE A 84 10.52 21.08 20.14
N LEU A 85 9.45 20.30 20.25
CA LEU A 85 8.60 19.85 19.16
C LEU A 85 7.68 20.97 18.68
N LEU A 86 7.61 21.19 17.37
CA LEU A 86 6.75 22.20 16.75
C LEU A 86 5.47 21.57 16.18
N PHE A 87 4.31 22.19 16.45
CA PHE A 87 3.02 21.79 15.87
C PHE A 87 2.61 22.73 14.73
N PRO A 88 2.01 22.20 13.64
CA PRO A 88 1.61 20.80 13.43
C PRO A 88 2.67 19.90 12.76
N CYS A 89 3.87 20.41 12.44
CA CYS A 89 4.80 19.70 11.56
C CYS A 89 5.67 18.61 12.20
N GLY A 90 5.74 18.53 13.54
CA GLY A 90 6.46 17.48 14.26
C GLY A 90 8.00 17.61 14.24
N HIS A 91 8.56 18.70 13.71
CA HIS A 91 10.01 18.92 13.74
C HIS A 91 10.46 19.44 15.11
N SER A 92 11.66 19.04 15.56
CA SER A 92 12.23 19.44 16.85
C SER A 92 13.44 20.36 16.69
N PHE A 93 13.55 21.39 17.55
CA PHE A 93 14.68 22.31 17.64
C PHE A 93 15.01 22.61 19.10
N CYS A 94 16.21 23.08 19.43
CA CYS A 94 16.56 23.36 20.82
C CYS A 94 15.74 24.52 21.41
N LYS A 95 15.51 24.48 22.72
CA LYS A 95 14.81 25.51 23.49
C LYS A 95 15.33 26.90 23.24
N SER A 96 16.65 27.09 23.22
CA SER A 96 17.21 28.44 22.99
C SER A 96 16.96 29.00 21.59
N CYS A 97 16.75 28.15 20.58
CA CYS A 97 16.41 28.60 19.22
C CYS A 97 14.90 28.79 19.00
N VAL A 98 14.05 28.24 19.86
CA VAL A 98 12.59 28.35 19.71
C VAL A 98 12.01 29.39 20.69
N LEU A 99 12.48 29.39 21.94
CA LEU A 99 11.89 30.15 23.04
C LEU A 99 12.76 31.31 23.50
N ASP A 100 14.09 31.17 23.50
CA ASP A 100 14.97 32.20 24.04
C ASP A 100 15.27 33.26 22.98
N GLY A 101 14.79 34.49 23.20
CA GLY A 101 14.81 35.60 22.24
C GLY A 101 16.20 36.17 21.91
N THR A 102 17.29 35.52 22.31
CA THR A 102 18.67 35.98 22.06
C THR A 102 19.20 35.57 20.69
N LYS A 103 18.57 34.61 20.01
CA LYS A 103 19.03 34.15 18.69
C LYS A 103 17.97 34.32 17.59
N LEU A 104 16.78 33.73 17.68
CA LEU A 104 15.72 33.88 16.67
C LEU A 104 14.35 33.50 17.26
N ARG A 105 13.34 34.36 17.18
CA ARG A 105 11.95 33.96 17.47
C ARG A 105 11.30 33.44 16.19
N ILE A 106 11.18 32.11 16.06
CA ILE A 106 10.65 31.49 14.83
C ILE A 106 9.11 31.42 14.85
N GLN A 107 8.47 31.86 13.76
CA GLN A 107 7.01 31.76 13.53
C GLN A 107 6.65 30.68 12.49
N LYS A 108 7.66 30.20 11.76
CA LYS A 108 7.58 29.13 10.76
C LYS A 108 8.72 28.15 11.00
N CYS A 109 8.47 26.87 10.77
CA CYS A 109 9.48 25.83 10.88
C CYS A 109 10.61 26.03 9.84
N SER A 110 11.87 26.02 10.25
CA SER A 110 13.00 26.19 9.32
C SER A 110 13.20 25.02 8.34
N LEU A 111 12.67 23.84 8.66
CA LEU A 111 12.78 22.65 7.82
C LEU A 111 11.67 22.59 6.76
N CYS A 112 10.41 22.70 7.17
CA CYS A 112 9.26 22.53 6.28
C CYS A 112 8.45 23.80 6.01
N ARG A 113 8.84 24.94 6.58
CA ARG A 113 8.21 26.27 6.43
C ARG A 113 6.75 26.36 6.89
N SER A 114 6.22 25.32 7.54
CA SER A 114 4.88 25.31 8.14
C SER A 114 4.76 26.35 9.26
N LYS A 115 3.61 27.03 9.35
CA LYS A 115 3.30 27.97 10.43
C LYS A 115 3.21 27.22 11.77
N ILE A 116 3.88 27.75 12.79
CA ILE A 116 3.90 27.15 14.12
C ILE A 116 2.66 27.62 14.86
N SER A 117 1.79 26.68 15.25
CA SER A 117 0.60 26.98 16.06
C SER A 117 0.82 26.78 17.56
N ALA A 118 1.67 25.82 17.91
CA ALA A 118 2.03 25.51 19.29
C ALA A 118 3.41 24.81 19.32
N HIS A 119 3.94 24.66 20.53
CA HIS A 119 5.19 23.96 20.80
C HIS A 119 5.12 23.20 22.13
N ALA A 120 5.87 22.11 22.25
CA ALA A 120 6.01 21.36 23.50
C ALA A 120 7.42 20.76 23.61
N ILE A 121 7.85 20.40 24.82
CA ILE A 121 9.09 19.64 24.98
C ILE A 121 8.88 18.25 24.41
N ASN A 122 9.80 17.80 23.54
CA ASN A 122 9.82 16.43 23.04
C ASN A 122 10.43 15.53 24.12
N LEU A 123 9.61 15.09 25.09
CA LEU A 123 10.06 14.28 26.22
C LEU A 123 10.74 12.98 25.79
N GLY A 124 10.25 12.32 24.73
CA GLY A 124 10.85 11.10 24.21
C GLY A 124 12.27 11.33 23.70
N LEU A 125 12.45 12.35 22.87
CA LEU A 125 13.79 12.73 22.37
C LEU A 125 14.69 13.24 23.50
N GLN A 126 14.13 13.99 24.45
CA GLN A 126 14.87 14.49 25.60
C GLN A 126 15.43 13.34 26.45
N ASN A 127 14.62 12.34 26.75
CA ASN A 127 15.04 11.18 27.53
C ASN A 127 16.16 10.41 26.82
N LEU A 128 16.06 10.21 25.51
CA LEU A 128 17.12 9.59 24.71
C LEU A 128 18.44 10.36 24.78
N ILE A 129 18.38 11.70 24.66
CA ILE A 129 19.55 12.57 24.75
C ILE A 129 20.16 12.54 26.16
N CYS A 130 19.34 12.53 27.21
CA CYS A 130 19.81 12.44 28.60
C CYS A 130 20.50 11.11 28.87
N THR A 131 19.88 9.97 28.52
CA THR A 131 20.48 8.64 28.69
C THR A 131 21.83 8.55 27.99
N PHE A 132 21.94 9.09 26.78
CA PHE A 132 23.19 9.12 26.04
C PHE A 132 24.25 10.03 26.68
N ALA A 133 23.86 11.23 27.12
CA ALA A 133 24.77 12.17 27.77
C ALA A 133 25.32 11.60 29.09
N GLU A 134 24.49 10.85 29.83
CA GLU A 134 24.88 10.15 31.06
C GLU A 134 25.81 8.97 30.77
N GLN A 135 25.55 8.17 29.72
CA GLN A 135 26.44 7.08 29.31
C GLN A 135 27.83 7.57 28.90
N LYS A 136 27.95 8.73 28.23
CA LYS A 136 29.24 9.37 27.95
C LYS A 136 29.99 9.81 29.22
N GLN A 137 29.28 10.11 30.31
CA GLN A 137 29.88 10.47 31.60
C GLN A 137 30.22 9.24 32.45
N GLN A 138 29.60 8.08 32.19
CA GLN A 138 29.81 6.82 32.90
C GLN A 138 30.84 5.89 32.25
N ILE A 139 31.46 6.25 31.11
CA ILE A 139 32.69 5.61 30.67
C ILE A 139 33.72 5.86 31.78
N PRO A 140 34.16 4.84 32.51
CA PRO A 140 35.06 5.07 33.63
C PRO A 140 36.36 5.68 33.10
N LYS A 141 36.87 6.68 33.82
CA LYS A 141 38.25 7.18 33.77
C LYS A 141 39.25 6.09 34.19
N GLN A 142 39.16 4.90 33.62
CA GLN A 142 39.99 3.74 33.94
C GLN A 142 41.27 3.66 33.09
N THR A 143 41.66 4.77 32.46
CA THR A 143 42.96 4.90 31.79
C THR A 143 43.83 6.03 32.38
N GLU A 144 43.49 6.54 33.57
CA GLU A 144 44.28 7.60 34.24
C GLU A 144 45.19 7.09 35.37
N GLN A 145 45.27 5.77 35.61
CA GLN A 145 46.12 5.20 36.64
C GLN A 145 46.89 3.98 36.15
N MET A 146 47.79 4.16 35.16
CA MET A 146 48.92 3.25 34.90
C MET A 146 49.98 3.81 33.95
N ALA A 147 50.06 5.14 33.75
CA ALA A 147 51.10 5.77 32.93
C ALA A 147 51.77 6.91 33.70
N VAL A 148 52.50 6.56 34.76
CA VAL A 148 53.55 7.42 35.32
C VAL A 148 54.87 6.84 34.87
N GLN A 149 55.32 7.28 33.69
CA GLN A 149 56.71 7.35 33.21
C GLN A 149 56.71 7.29 31.68
N ASP A 150 56.53 8.44 31.05
CA ASP A 150 57.57 9.06 30.22
C ASP A 150 57.04 10.34 29.58
N HIS A 151 57.83 11.40 29.70
CA HIS A 151 57.53 12.72 29.19
C HIS A 151 57.55 12.75 27.65
N ALA A 152 56.70 13.63 27.12
CA ALA A 152 56.80 14.36 25.84
C ALA A 152 56.01 13.82 24.64
N THR A 153 55.17 14.72 24.11
CA THR A 153 54.55 14.73 22.77
C THR A 153 53.32 13.84 22.51
N MET A 154 52.18 14.24 23.05
CA MET A 154 50.87 13.97 22.40
C MET A 154 50.43 15.27 21.70
N PRO A 155 50.24 15.29 20.36
CA PRO A 155 49.69 16.46 19.70
C PRO A 155 48.24 16.62 20.15
N LYS A 156 47.86 17.81 20.59
CA LYS A 156 46.46 18.22 20.64
C LYS A 156 45.93 18.11 19.21
N GLU A 157 45.30 17.00 18.85
CA GLU A 157 44.55 16.92 17.60
C GLU A 157 43.46 18.00 17.69
N ASN A 158 43.67 19.08 16.94
CA ASN A 158 42.81 20.24 16.92
C ASN A 158 41.36 19.78 16.70
N ALA A 159 40.40 20.30 17.48
CA ALA A 159 38.97 19.95 17.35
C ALA A 159 38.44 20.06 15.89
N PHE A 160 39.07 20.93 15.09
CA PHE A 160 38.87 21.09 13.66
C PHE A 160 39.20 19.83 12.83
N THR A 161 40.25 19.08 13.18
CA THR A 161 40.65 17.85 12.49
C THR A 161 39.63 16.73 12.69
N ASN A 162 39.06 16.64 13.90
CA ASN A 162 37.98 15.69 14.20
C ASN A 162 36.67 16.05 13.50
N GLN A 163 36.28 17.34 13.49
CA GLN A 163 35.11 17.78 12.74
C GLN A 163 35.25 17.52 11.24
N TYR A 164 36.40 17.83 10.65
CA TYR A 164 36.68 17.53 9.24
C TYR A 164 36.54 16.04 8.93
N ARG A 165 37.08 15.16 9.79
CA ARG A 165 36.96 13.71 9.62
C ARG A 165 35.51 13.23 9.67
N MET A 166 34.71 13.78 10.57
CA MET A 166 33.27 13.46 10.68
C MET A 166 32.49 13.94 9.46
N PHE A 167 32.75 15.17 8.98
CA PHE A 167 32.11 15.68 7.77
C PHE A 167 32.50 14.87 6.53
N LYS A 168 33.78 14.50 6.41
CA LYS A 168 34.26 13.66 5.31
C LYS A 168 33.54 12.32 5.29
N LEU A 169 33.47 11.63 6.44
CA LEU A 169 32.74 10.37 6.55
C LEU A 169 31.28 10.51 6.13
N ARG A 170 30.61 11.60 6.55
CA ARG A 170 29.21 11.85 6.17
C ARG A 170 29.04 12.11 4.68
N CYS A 171 29.96 12.86 4.06
CA CYS A 171 29.96 13.06 2.60
C CYS A 171 30.14 11.72 1.87
N ASP A 172 31.05 10.87 2.34
CA ASP A 172 31.29 9.56 1.72
C ASP A 172 30.04 8.66 1.81
N ILE A 173 29.37 8.63 2.96
CA ILE A 173 28.11 7.88 3.15
C ILE A 173 27.01 8.41 2.23
N LEU A 174 26.81 9.73 2.18
CA LEU A 174 25.77 10.35 1.36
C LEU A 174 26.02 10.13 -0.14
N GLU A 175 27.28 10.13 -0.57
CA GLU A 175 27.62 9.85 -1.97
C GLU A 175 27.35 8.37 -2.31
N GLN A 176 27.64 7.44 -1.40
CA GLN A 176 27.27 6.03 -1.58
C GLN A 176 25.76 5.83 -1.66
N GLU A 177 24.98 6.48 -0.77
CA GLU A 177 23.52 6.40 -0.77
C GLU A 177 22.93 6.98 -2.07
N LYS A 178 23.45 8.13 -2.53
CA LYS A 178 23.08 8.73 -3.81
C LYS A 178 23.36 7.78 -4.98
N GLN A 179 24.51 7.10 -4.99
CA GLN A 179 24.83 6.11 -6.04
C GLN A 179 23.86 4.92 -6.02
N GLN A 180 23.52 4.41 -4.83
CA GLN A 180 22.53 3.34 -4.69
C GLN A 180 21.16 3.75 -5.22
N LEU A 181 20.69 4.95 -4.87
CA LEU A 181 19.42 5.49 -5.36
C LEU A 181 19.44 5.71 -6.88
N GLN A 182 20.57 6.10 -7.46
CA GLN A 182 20.73 6.22 -8.91
C GLN A 182 20.62 4.87 -9.63
N ILE A 183 21.20 3.80 -9.06
CA ILE A 183 21.08 2.45 -9.59
C ILE A 183 19.62 1.99 -9.55
N GLN A 184 18.95 2.13 -8.39
CA GLN A 184 17.54 1.77 -8.23
C GLN A 184 16.64 2.54 -9.21
N THR A 185 16.90 3.83 -9.40
CA THR A 185 16.16 4.65 -10.36
C THR A 185 16.32 4.13 -11.79
N LYS A 186 17.52 3.67 -12.16
CA LYS A 186 17.78 3.10 -13.49
C LYS A 186 17.07 1.77 -13.68
N GLU A 187 17.07 0.91 -12.67
CA GLU A 187 16.35 -0.38 -12.69
C GLU A 187 14.85 -0.18 -12.86
N LEU A 188 14.24 0.70 -12.06
CA LEU A 188 12.81 1.03 -12.17
C LEU A 188 12.44 1.62 -13.53
N LYS A 189 13.32 2.45 -14.12
CA LYS A 189 13.09 2.98 -15.48
C LYS A 189 13.12 1.88 -16.55
N ASN A 190 14.02 0.90 -16.41
CA ASN A 190 14.06 -0.22 -17.35
C ASN A 190 12.81 -1.09 -17.23
N GLU A 191 12.36 -1.36 -16.00
CA GLU A 191 11.13 -2.09 -15.74
C GLU A 191 9.91 -1.37 -16.32
N LEU A 192 9.83 -0.04 -16.16
CA LEU A 192 8.77 0.78 -16.76
C LEU A 192 8.70 0.61 -18.28
N VAL A 193 9.84 0.70 -18.98
CA VAL A 193 9.91 0.54 -20.45
C VAL A 193 9.51 -0.88 -20.89
N GLU A 194 9.79 -1.91 -20.08
CA GLU A 194 9.33 -3.26 -20.37
C GLU A 194 7.81 -3.40 -20.21
N LEU A 195 7.26 -2.82 -19.15
CA LEU A 195 5.81 -2.81 -18.90
C LEU A 195 5.06 -2.04 -20.00
N GLU A 196 5.57 -0.89 -20.42
CA GLU A 196 4.99 -0.11 -21.52
C GLU A 196 4.94 -0.93 -22.83
N ARG A 197 6.00 -1.69 -23.15
CA ARG A 197 5.99 -2.60 -24.30
C ARG A 197 4.93 -3.69 -24.19
N LYS A 198 4.76 -4.29 -23.00
CA LYS A 198 3.70 -5.29 -22.75
C LYS A 198 2.31 -4.69 -22.93
N VAL A 199 2.08 -3.46 -22.47
CA VAL A 199 0.81 -2.74 -22.65
C VAL A 199 0.47 -2.59 -24.13
N VAL A 200 1.43 -2.14 -24.96
CA VAL A 200 1.21 -1.98 -26.41
C VAL A 200 0.89 -3.32 -27.08
N SER A 201 1.61 -4.39 -26.72
CA SER A 201 1.35 -5.73 -27.26
C SER A 201 -0.07 -6.21 -26.92
N LEU A 202 -0.49 -6.07 -25.66
CA LEU A 202 -1.83 -6.47 -25.21
C LEU A 202 -2.94 -5.61 -25.82
N GLN A 203 -2.68 -4.32 -26.07
CA GLN A 203 -3.62 -3.45 -26.79
C GLN A 203 -3.87 -3.94 -28.22
N SER A 204 -2.81 -4.29 -28.96
CA SER A 204 -2.96 -4.86 -30.30
C SER A 204 -3.73 -6.18 -30.30
N GLU A 205 -3.49 -7.05 -29.31
CA GLU A 205 -4.24 -8.30 -29.18
C GLU A 205 -5.72 -8.05 -28.85
N ARG A 206 -6.00 -7.11 -27.95
CA ARG A 206 -7.37 -6.68 -27.62
C ARG A 206 -8.11 -6.20 -28.87
N GLU A 207 -7.49 -5.39 -29.72
CA GLU A 207 -8.10 -4.90 -30.96
C GLU A 207 -8.45 -6.04 -31.93
N LYS A 208 -7.57 -7.03 -32.06
CA LYS A 208 -7.84 -8.23 -32.87
C LYS A 208 -9.06 -9.00 -32.33
N ILE A 209 -9.18 -9.13 -31.01
CA ILE A 209 -10.33 -9.81 -30.38
C ILE A 209 -11.62 -9.01 -30.61
N ILE A 210 -11.59 -7.69 -30.45
CA ILE A 210 -12.74 -6.81 -30.71
C ILE A 210 -13.22 -6.94 -32.16
N SER A 211 -12.28 -6.95 -33.12
CA SER A 211 -12.62 -7.15 -34.54
C SER A 211 -13.29 -8.50 -34.79
N LYS A 212 -12.76 -9.59 -34.21
CA LYS A 212 -13.39 -10.92 -34.29
C LYS A 212 -14.78 -10.94 -33.67
N GLN A 213 -14.96 -10.30 -32.52
CA GLN A 213 -16.25 -10.21 -31.85
C GLN A 213 -17.30 -9.50 -32.72
N ALA A 214 -16.91 -8.41 -33.41
CA ALA A 214 -17.80 -7.71 -34.33
C ALA A 214 -18.24 -8.58 -35.52
N MET A 215 -17.32 -9.37 -36.09
CA MET A 215 -17.65 -10.33 -37.16
C MET A 215 -18.62 -11.42 -36.68
N LEU A 216 -18.38 -11.98 -35.50
CA LEU A 216 -19.27 -12.99 -34.92
C LEU A 216 -20.65 -12.43 -34.61
N GLN A 217 -20.75 -11.19 -34.14
CA GLN A 217 -22.02 -10.53 -33.89
C GLN A 217 -22.83 -10.37 -35.19
N ASN A 218 -22.18 -9.93 -36.28
CA ASN A 218 -22.84 -9.82 -37.59
C ASN A 218 -23.37 -11.20 -38.07
N ASN A 219 -22.56 -12.25 -37.94
CA ASN A 219 -23.00 -13.61 -38.30
C ASN A 219 -24.21 -14.05 -37.46
N LEU A 220 -24.23 -13.73 -36.16
CA LEU A 220 -25.35 -14.03 -35.27
C LEU A 220 -26.61 -13.27 -35.70
N ASP A 221 -26.48 -12.00 -36.07
CA ASP A 221 -27.60 -11.18 -36.57
C ASP A 221 -28.18 -11.75 -37.87
N GLN A 222 -27.34 -12.20 -38.80
CA GLN A 222 -27.77 -12.86 -40.04
C GLN A 222 -28.54 -14.15 -39.77
N VAL A 223 -28.05 -14.98 -38.84
CA VAL A 223 -28.73 -16.22 -38.43
C VAL A 223 -30.09 -15.91 -37.80
N ASN A 224 -30.15 -14.91 -36.93
CA ASN A 224 -31.41 -14.49 -36.31
C ASN A 224 -32.43 -13.98 -37.33
N GLN A 225 -31.98 -13.21 -38.32
CA GLN A 225 -32.84 -12.75 -39.40
C GLN A 225 -33.37 -13.92 -40.26
N GLY A 226 -32.52 -14.90 -40.56
CA GLY A 226 -32.92 -16.13 -41.24
C GLY A 226 -33.95 -16.92 -40.43
N LEU A 227 -33.70 -17.08 -39.13
CA LEU A 227 -34.63 -17.76 -38.21
C LEU A 227 -35.99 -17.08 -38.18
N GLN A 228 -36.01 -15.74 -38.05
CA GLN A 228 -37.25 -14.96 -38.03
C GLN A 228 -38.06 -15.16 -39.32
N THR A 229 -37.38 -15.13 -40.47
CA THR A 229 -38.01 -15.38 -41.78
C THR A 229 -38.67 -16.76 -41.84
N ILE A 230 -37.98 -17.80 -41.34
CA ILE A 230 -38.52 -19.17 -41.30
C ILE A 230 -39.72 -19.27 -40.35
N VAL A 231 -39.63 -18.65 -39.17
CA VAL A 231 -40.72 -18.61 -38.19
C VAL A 231 -41.97 -17.95 -38.79
N ASP A 232 -41.83 -16.82 -39.46
CA ASP A 232 -42.96 -16.11 -40.07
C ASP A 232 -43.57 -16.91 -41.22
N ARG A 233 -42.73 -17.57 -42.03
CA ARG A 233 -43.21 -18.50 -43.06
C ARG A 233 -43.96 -19.70 -42.46
N SER A 234 -43.47 -20.26 -41.37
CA SER A 234 -44.12 -21.38 -40.66
C SER A 234 -45.49 -20.97 -40.12
N LYS A 235 -45.60 -19.78 -39.51
CA LYS A 235 -46.90 -19.22 -39.08
C LYS A 235 -47.86 -19.06 -40.25
N ALA A 236 -47.39 -18.52 -41.38
CA ALA A 236 -48.22 -18.35 -42.58
C ALA A 236 -48.72 -19.70 -43.13
N ILE A 237 -47.88 -20.73 -43.15
CA ILE A 237 -48.27 -22.09 -43.55
C ILE A 237 -49.29 -22.66 -42.57
N THR A 238 -49.09 -22.48 -41.27
CA THR A 238 -50.01 -22.95 -40.22
C THR A 238 -51.42 -22.37 -40.43
N VAL A 239 -51.54 -21.08 -40.73
CA VAL A 239 -52.83 -20.43 -41.06
C VAL A 239 -53.45 -21.04 -42.31
N LYS A 240 -52.65 -21.30 -43.35
CA LYS A 240 -53.16 -21.95 -44.58
C LYS A 240 -53.68 -23.36 -44.31
N ILE A 241 -52.98 -24.14 -43.50
CA ILE A 241 -53.41 -25.49 -43.10
C ILE A 241 -54.76 -25.41 -42.38
N TYR A 242 -54.90 -24.49 -41.42
CA TYR A 242 -56.16 -24.29 -40.69
C TYR A 242 -57.33 -23.96 -41.63
N ASN A 243 -57.12 -23.04 -42.58
CA ASN A 243 -58.17 -22.68 -43.55
C ASN A 243 -58.57 -23.86 -44.46
N ILE A 244 -57.61 -24.66 -44.92
CA ILE A 244 -57.90 -25.85 -45.74
C ILE A 244 -58.66 -26.89 -44.92
N GLN A 245 -58.29 -27.10 -43.66
CA GLN A 245 -59.01 -28.01 -42.76
C GLN A 245 -60.47 -27.59 -42.56
N GLU A 246 -60.73 -26.29 -42.40
CA GLU A 246 -62.10 -25.78 -42.28
C GLU A 246 -62.90 -25.98 -43.58
N GLN A 247 -62.28 -25.75 -44.75
CA GLN A 247 -62.91 -26.04 -46.04
C GLN A 247 -63.23 -27.53 -46.21
N MET A 248 -62.31 -28.42 -45.83
CA MET A 248 -62.53 -29.87 -45.86
C MET A 248 -63.71 -30.26 -44.99
N LYS A 249 -63.83 -29.67 -43.80
CA LYS A 249 -64.96 -29.93 -42.89
C LYS A 249 -66.30 -29.57 -43.50
N ILE A 250 -66.41 -28.42 -44.15
CA ILE A 250 -67.64 -27.98 -44.86
C ILE A 250 -67.97 -28.95 -46.00
N LEU A 251 -66.97 -29.39 -46.76
CA LEU A 251 -67.16 -30.36 -47.84
C LEU A 251 -67.62 -31.71 -47.29
N ASP A 252 -67.05 -32.21 -46.19
CA ASP A 252 -67.48 -33.45 -45.53
C ASP A 252 -68.92 -33.36 -45.02
N GLU A 253 -69.29 -32.23 -44.41
CA GLU A 253 -70.66 -31.95 -43.96
C GLU A 253 -71.67 -31.92 -45.13
N THR A 254 -71.25 -31.45 -46.31
CA THR A 254 -72.07 -31.40 -47.52
C THR A 254 -72.14 -32.76 -48.25
N MET A 255 -71.03 -33.51 -48.28
CA MET A 255 -70.95 -34.79 -48.97
C MET A 255 -71.76 -35.89 -48.30
N LYS A 256 -71.82 -35.91 -46.96
CA LYS A 256 -72.59 -36.90 -46.19
C LYS A 256 -74.06 -37.01 -46.61
N PRO A 257 -74.87 -35.95 -46.63
CA PRO A 257 -76.28 -36.05 -47.04
C PRO A 257 -76.42 -36.44 -48.52
N LEU A 258 -75.56 -35.92 -49.40
CA LEU A 258 -75.58 -36.28 -50.83
C LEU A 258 -75.31 -37.78 -51.05
N GLN A 259 -74.32 -38.34 -50.33
CA GLN A 259 -74.04 -39.78 -50.37
C GLN A 259 -75.22 -40.60 -49.83
N GLN A 260 -75.88 -40.14 -48.76
CA GLN A 260 -77.07 -40.80 -48.24
C GLN A 260 -78.21 -40.82 -49.26
N GLU A 261 -78.49 -39.70 -49.92
CA GLU A 261 -79.49 -39.63 -50.99
C GLU A 261 -79.13 -40.54 -52.17
N MET A 262 -77.88 -40.49 -52.64
CA MET A 262 -77.41 -41.36 -53.73
C MET A 262 -77.61 -42.85 -53.40
N ASN A 263 -77.26 -43.27 -52.18
CA ASN A 263 -77.45 -44.65 -51.73
C ASN A 263 -78.93 -45.06 -51.70
N LYS A 264 -79.86 -44.15 -51.33
CA LYS A 264 -81.31 -44.42 -51.39
C LYS A 264 -81.74 -44.73 -52.83
N TYR A 265 -81.32 -43.91 -53.79
CA TYR A 265 -81.64 -44.12 -55.20
C TYR A 265 -81.01 -45.41 -55.75
N GLU A 266 -79.80 -45.76 -55.33
CA GLU A 266 -79.15 -47.01 -55.75
C GLU A 266 -79.94 -48.25 -55.28
N VAL A 267 -80.44 -48.24 -54.04
CA VAL A 267 -81.29 -49.33 -53.51
C VAL A 267 -82.61 -49.42 -54.29
N LEU A 268 -83.25 -48.27 -54.57
CA LEU A 268 -84.47 -48.22 -55.37
C LEU A 268 -84.26 -48.75 -56.80
N ALA A 269 -83.13 -48.40 -57.43
CA ALA A 269 -82.79 -48.87 -58.78
C ALA A 269 -82.51 -50.38 -58.85
N LYS A 270 -82.00 -50.99 -57.77
CA LYS A 270 -81.75 -52.45 -57.69
C LYS A 270 -82.99 -53.27 -57.31
N SER A 271 -84.06 -52.63 -56.87
CA SER A 271 -85.32 -53.27 -56.46
C SER A 271 -86.46 -53.12 -57.49
N ALA A 272 -86.18 -52.44 -58.61
CA ALA A 272 -87.01 -52.36 -59.81
C ALA A 272 -86.56 -53.39 -60.85
#